data_AF-A0AB40C605-F1
#
_entry.id   AF-A0AB40C605-F1
#
_cell.length_a   1.000
_cell.length_b   1.000
_cell.length_c   1.000
_cell.angle_alpha   90.00
_cell.angle_beta   90.00
_cell.angle_gamma   90.00
#
_symmetry.space_group_name_H-M   'P 1'
#
loop_
_entity.id
_entity.type
_entity.pdbx_description
1 polymer ?
#
loop_
_entity_poly.entity_id
_entity_poly.type
_entity_poly.pdbx_seq_one_letter_code
_entity_poly.pdbx_strand_id
1 'polypeptide(L)'
;MLLAQSRENIASVVIDVLEECEELLIEVGRKYRSALSIDGNDVRALYNLGLALSLHAQLIADIGLEAAFDADKEAIAKFDAMVSRSNAYAPDALFRWAIALFSSAFT
;
A
#
# COMPACT_ATOMS: atom_id res chain seq x y z
N MET A 1 15.36 23.70 26.17
CA MET A 1 16.42 23.21 25.28
C MET A 1 16.44 21.67 25.21
N LEU A 2 16.59 20.93 26.32
CA LEU A 2 16.56 19.45 26.34
C LEU A 2 15.28 18.79 25.76
N LEU A 3 14.09 19.34 26.06
CA LEU A 3 12.82 18.81 25.52
C LEU A 3 12.64 19.03 24.01
N ALA A 4 13.26 20.09 23.45
CA ALA A 4 13.22 20.35 22.01
C ALA A 4 14.15 19.37 21.27
N GLN A 5 15.37 19.19 21.78
CA GLN A 5 16.33 18.21 21.26
C GLN A 5 15.76 16.78 21.31
N SER A 6 15.07 16.42 22.40
CA SER A 6 14.43 15.11 22.52
C SER A 6 13.33 14.88 21.47
N ARG A 7 12.59 15.92 21.08
CA ARG A 7 11.55 15.82 20.03
C ARG A 7 12.15 15.72 18.64
N GLU A 8 13.20 16.49 18.36
CA GLU A 8 13.92 16.43 17.08
C GLU A 8 14.56 15.05 16.86
N ASN A 9 15.16 14.47 17.91
CA ASN A 9 15.72 13.12 17.82
C ASN A 9 14.64 12.06 17.54
N ILE A 10 13.47 12.17 18.17
CA ILE A 10 12.35 11.25 17.91
C ILE A 10 11.83 11.44 16.48
N ALA A 11 11.68 12.68 16.01
CA ALA A 11 11.22 12.97 14.66
C ALA A 11 12.17 12.38 13.60
N SER A 12 13.49 12.52 13.80
CA SER A 12 14.49 11.91 12.92
C SER A 12 14.34 10.39 12.83
N VAL A 13 14.26 9.71 13.99
CA VAL A 13 14.11 8.25 14.02
C VAL A 13 12.81 7.80 13.35
N VAL A 14 11.72 8.55 13.54
CA VAL A 14 10.44 8.24 12.88
C VAL A 14 10.56 8.40 11.36
N ILE A 15 11.21 9.47 10.88
CA ILE A 15 11.44 9.66 9.44
C ILE A 15 12.24 8.50 8.86
N ASP A 16 13.36 8.12 9.50
CA ASP A 16 14.20 7.02 9.03
C ASP A 16 13.40 5.71 8.91
N VAL A 17 12.54 5.41 9.89
CA VAL A 17 11.69 4.23 9.88
C VAL A 17 10.62 4.30 8.77
N LEU A 18 10.03 5.48 8.53
CA LEU A 18 9.03 5.66 7.47
C LEU A 18 9.66 5.48 6.09
N GLU A 19 10.86 6.01 5.86
CA GLU A 19 11.62 5.84 4.63
C GLU A 19 11.95 4.35 4.39
N GLU A 20 12.44 3.64 5.42
CA GLU A 20 12.70 2.19 5.33
C GLU A 20 11.43 1.40 5.03
N CYS A 21 10.30 1.75 5.66
CA CYS A 21 9.01 1.13 5.39
C CYS A 21 8.57 1.34 3.93
N GLU A 22 8.75 2.55 3.40
CA GLU A 22 8.40 2.87 2.02
C GLU A 22 9.25 2.06 1.03
N GLU A 23 10.56 2.01 1.24
CA GLU A 23 11.48 1.24 0.39
C GLU A 23 11.10 -0.25 0.33
N LEU A 24 10.76 -0.84 1.49
CA LEU A 24 10.32 -2.23 1.59
C LEU A 24 8.99 -2.45 0.84
N LEU A 25 8.02 -1.55 0.99
CA LEU A 25 6.73 -1.64 0.28
C LEU A 25 6.89 -1.54 -1.24
N ILE A 26 7.76 -0.63 -1.71
CA ILE A 26 8.11 -0.50 -3.12
C ILE A 26 8.72 -1.80 -3.65
N GLU A 27 9.66 -2.41 -2.92
CA GLU A 27 10.30 -3.65 -3.34
C GLU A 27 9.33 -4.84 -3.35
N VAL A 28 8.44 -4.94 -2.35
CA VAL A 28 7.33 -5.92 -2.34
C VAL A 28 6.46 -5.75 -3.59
N GLY A 29 6.09 -4.52 -3.92
CA GLY A 29 5.32 -4.19 -5.13
C GLY A 29 6.03 -4.62 -6.41
N ARG A 30 7.36 -4.45 -6.50
CA ARG A 30 8.18 -4.92 -7.64
C ARG A 30 8.20 -6.45 -7.75
N LYS A 31 8.33 -7.17 -6.64
CA LYS A 31 8.30 -8.64 -6.63
C LYS A 31 6.96 -9.18 -7.12
N TYR A 32 5.84 -8.65 -6.65
CA TYR A 32 4.53 -9.11 -7.13
C TYR A 32 4.24 -8.70 -8.58
N ARG A 33 4.67 -7.50 -9.02
CA ARG A 33 4.61 -7.16 -10.45
C ARG A 33 5.42 -8.12 -11.32
N SER A 34 6.56 -8.59 -10.83
CA SER A 34 7.35 -9.63 -11.50
C SER A 34 6.67 -10.99 -11.50
N ALA A 35 5.96 -11.36 -10.42
CA ALA A 35 5.15 -12.58 -10.41
C ALA A 35 4.00 -12.50 -11.44
N LEU A 36 3.34 -11.36 -11.53
CA LEU A 36 2.25 -11.12 -12.49
C LEU A 36 2.69 -11.04 -13.95
N SER A 37 3.97 -10.74 -14.22
CA SER A 37 4.49 -10.84 -15.59
C SER A 37 4.74 -12.29 -16.02
N ILE A 38 4.88 -13.22 -15.07
CA ILE A 38 4.98 -14.66 -15.31
C ILE A 38 3.57 -15.26 -15.44
N ASP A 39 2.69 -14.96 -14.48
CA ASP A 39 1.28 -15.36 -14.52
C ASP A 39 0.38 -14.18 -14.08
N GLY A 40 -0.21 -13.50 -15.07
CA GLY A 40 -1.12 -12.37 -14.84
C GLY A 40 -2.43 -12.75 -14.14
N ASN A 41 -2.70 -14.04 -13.97
CA ASN A 41 -3.87 -14.55 -13.26
C ASN A 41 -3.54 -15.13 -11.88
N ASP A 42 -2.29 -15.02 -11.40
CA ASP A 42 -1.95 -15.45 -10.04
C ASP A 42 -2.71 -14.60 -9.01
N VAL A 43 -3.79 -15.20 -8.50
CA VAL A 43 -4.71 -14.61 -7.52
C VAL A 43 -3.98 -14.17 -6.26
N ARG A 44 -2.96 -14.92 -5.81
CA ARG A 44 -2.18 -14.58 -4.61
C ARG A 44 -1.30 -13.38 -4.87
N ALA A 45 -0.69 -13.28 -6.05
CA ALA A 45 0.10 -12.12 -6.42
C ALA A 45 -0.77 -10.87 -6.58
N LEU A 46 -1.97 -10.99 -7.17
CA LEU A 46 -2.94 -9.89 -7.25
C LEU A 46 -3.37 -9.39 -5.87
N TYR A 47 -3.76 -10.30 -4.97
CA TYR A 47 -4.14 -9.95 -3.60
C TYR A 47 -3.02 -9.23 -2.85
N ASN A 48 -1.82 -9.82 -2.84
CA ASN A 48 -0.72 -9.28 -2.05
C ASN A 48 -0.13 -7.98 -2.65
N LEU A 49 -0.19 -7.80 -3.97
CA LEU A 49 0.14 -6.52 -4.60
C LEU A 49 -0.85 -5.43 -4.19
N GLY A 50 -2.16 -5.72 -4.21
CA GLY A 50 -3.18 -4.77 -3.75
C GLY A 50 -2.99 -4.40 -2.27
N LEU A 51 -2.63 -5.38 -1.42
CA LEU A 51 -2.31 -5.14 -0.02
C LEU A 51 -1.09 -4.22 0.14
N ALA A 52 0.01 -4.50 -0.56
CA ALA A 52 1.22 -3.69 -0.47
C ALA A 52 0.97 -2.24 -0.91
N LEU A 53 0.22 -2.04 -2.00
CA LEU A 53 -0.14 -0.72 -2.51
C LEU A 53 -1.04 0.05 -1.54
N SER A 54 -2.03 -0.61 -0.92
CA SER A 54 -2.90 0.03 0.07
C SER A 54 -2.14 0.43 1.35
N LEU A 55 -1.15 -0.37 1.77
CA LEU A 55 -0.27 -0.01 2.89
C LEU A 55 0.67 1.15 2.51
N HIS A 56 1.18 1.17 1.27
CA HIS A 56 2.01 2.27 0.76
C HIS A 56 1.22 3.58 0.72
N ALA A 57 -0.02 3.56 0.20
CA ALA A 57 -0.90 4.71 0.19
C ALA A 57 -1.15 5.26 1.60
N GLN A 58 -1.42 4.39 2.59
CA GLN A 58 -1.59 4.78 3.99
C GLN A 58 -0.32 5.40 4.59
N LEU A 59 0.85 4.87 4.24
CA LEU A 59 2.14 5.37 4.73
C LEU A 59 2.43 6.80 4.26
N ILE A 60 2.08 7.11 3.00
CA ILE A 60 2.41 8.39 2.36
C ILE A 60 1.24 9.39 2.34
N ALA A 61 0.08 9.03 2.87
CA ALA A 61 -1.13 9.88 2.87
C ALA A 61 -0.90 11.25 3.52
N ASP A 62 -0.10 11.31 4.59
CA ASP A 62 0.21 12.55 5.29
C ASP A 62 1.33 13.39 4.62
N ILE A 63 1.99 12.84 3.59
CA ILE A 63 3.18 13.43 2.95
C ILE A 63 2.89 13.85 1.50
N GLY A 64 2.12 13.07 0.75
CA GLY A 64 1.87 13.29 -0.68
C GLY A 64 0.52 12.74 -1.15
N LEU A 65 -0.50 13.60 -1.14
CA LEU A 65 -1.89 13.25 -1.51
C LEU A 65 -2.00 12.59 -2.90
N GLU A 66 -1.28 13.10 -3.91
CA GLU A 66 -1.36 12.57 -5.28
C GLU A 66 -0.75 11.17 -5.39
N ALA A 67 0.41 10.94 -4.77
CA ALA A 67 1.06 9.64 -4.77
C ALA A 67 0.25 8.60 -3.98
N ALA A 68 -0.34 9.00 -2.85
CA ALA A 68 -1.24 8.16 -2.05
C ALA A 68 -2.47 7.74 -2.88
N PHE A 69 -3.07 8.70 -3.58
CA PHE A 69 -4.24 8.47 -4.41
C PHE A 69 -3.97 7.52 -5.59
N ASP A 70 -2.82 7.67 -6.26
CA ASP A 70 -2.43 6.77 -7.34
C ASP A 70 -2.14 5.35 -6.84
N ALA A 71 -1.51 5.21 -5.67
CA ALA A 71 -1.30 3.93 -5.02
C ALA A 71 -2.63 3.25 -4.63
N ASP A 72 -3.60 4.00 -4.09
CA ASP A 72 -4.94 3.49 -3.77
C ASP A 72 -5.69 3.03 -5.02
N LYS A 73 -5.65 3.80 -6.11
CA LYS A 73 -6.25 3.39 -7.39
C LYS A 73 -5.64 2.09 -7.91
N GLU A 74 -4.31 1.97 -7.86
CA GLU A 74 -3.66 0.75 -8.29
C GLU A 74 -4.06 -0.42 -7.39
N ALA A 75 -4.12 -0.23 -6.06
CA ALA A 75 -4.56 -1.24 -5.10
C ALA A 75 -5.98 -1.73 -5.41
N ILE A 76 -6.91 -0.80 -5.63
CA ILE A 76 -8.30 -1.06 -6.01
C ILE A 76 -8.36 -1.94 -7.26
N ALA A 77 -7.61 -1.57 -8.31
CA ALA A 77 -7.58 -2.34 -9.56
C ALA A 77 -7.06 -3.77 -9.35
N LYS A 78 -6.11 -3.99 -8.42
CA LYS A 78 -5.63 -5.35 -8.12
C LYS A 78 -6.65 -6.18 -7.35
N PHE A 79 -7.35 -5.59 -6.39
CA PHE A 79 -8.41 -6.29 -5.66
C PHE A 79 -9.57 -6.67 -6.59
N ASP A 80 -9.98 -5.79 -7.49
CA ASP A 80 -11.01 -6.07 -8.50
C ASP A 80 -10.57 -7.20 -9.48
N ALA A 81 -9.32 -7.12 -9.96
CA ALA A 81 -8.72 -8.18 -10.76
C ALA A 81 -8.65 -9.52 -10.02
N MET A 82 -8.42 -9.51 -8.71
CA MET A 82 -8.39 -10.73 -7.90
C MET A 82 -9.80 -11.33 -7.74
N VAL A 83 -10.78 -10.52 -7.32
CA VAL A 83 -12.17 -10.95 -7.07
C VAL A 83 -12.82 -11.49 -8.36
N SER A 84 -12.55 -10.88 -9.51
CA SER A 84 -13.05 -11.36 -10.81
C SER A 84 -12.51 -12.74 -11.22
N ARG A 85 -11.41 -13.20 -10.61
CA ARG A 85 -10.76 -14.49 -10.94
C ARG A 85 -11.03 -15.58 -9.90
N SER A 86 -11.22 -15.22 -8.64
CA SER A 86 -11.36 -16.20 -7.56
C SER A 86 -12.00 -15.61 -6.31
N ASN A 87 -12.70 -16.47 -5.57
CA ASN A 87 -13.27 -16.14 -4.27
C ASN A 87 -12.33 -16.45 -3.09
N ALA A 88 -11.15 -17.03 -3.33
CA ALA A 88 -10.26 -17.55 -2.28
C ALA A 88 -9.83 -16.48 -1.24
N TYR A 89 -9.77 -15.21 -1.64
CA TYR A 89 -9.44 -14.08 -0.76
C TYR A 89 -10.51 -12.98 -0.81
N ALA A 90 -11.71 -13.28 -1.34
CA ALA A 90 -12.72 -12.26 -1.61
C ALA A 90 -13.16 -11.48 -0.36
N PRO A 91 -13.43 -12.09 0.81
CA PRO A 91 -13.82 -11.32 2.00
C PRO A 91 -12.76 -10.30 2.43
N ASP A 92 -11.50 -10.73 2.56
CA ASP A 92 -10.40 -9.85 2.96
C ASP A 92 -10.10 -8.77 1.92
N ALA A 93 -10.16 -9.13 0.64
CA ALA A 93 -9.92 -8.18 -0.43
C ALA A 93 -11.04 -7.14 -0.54
N LEU A 94 -12.30 -7.53 -0.40
CA LEU A 94 -13.43 -6.60 -0.40
C LEU A 94 -13.37 -5.66 0.80
N PHE A 95 -12.97 -6.15 1.99
CA PHE A 95 -12.75 -5.30 3.16
C PHE A 95 -11.66 -4.26 2.89
N ARG A 96 -10.49 -4.69 2.40
CA ARG A 96 -9.37 -3.79 2.12
C ARG A 96 -9.65 -2.84 0.95
N TRP A 97 -10.36 -3.32 -0.06
CA TRP A 97 -10.85 -2.52 -1.17
C TRP A 97 -11.78 -1.40 -0.68
N ALA A 98 -12.71 -1.70 0.24
CA ALA A 98 -13.57 -0.70 0.85
C ALA A 98 -12.77 0.35 1.64
N ILE A 99 -11.70 -0.04 2.34
CA ILE A 99 -10.81 0.89 3.02
C ILE A 99 -10.07 1.80 2.02
N ALA A 100 -9.48 1.25 0.97
CA ALA A 100 -8.79 2.04 -0.06
C ALA A 100 -9.76 3.00 -0.78
N LEU A 101 -10.99 2.56 -1.06
CA LEU A 101 -12.05 3.42 -1.60
C LEU A 101 -12.45 4.54 -0.63
N PHE A 102 -12.54 4.24 0.66
CA PHE A 102 -12.82 5.24 1.66
C PHE A 102 -11.70 6.28 1.71
N SER A 103 -10.44 5.86 1.84
CA SER A 103 -9.28 6.77 1.85
C SER A 103 -9.25 7.67 0.61
N SER A 104 -9.37 7.09 -0.58
CA SER A 104 -9.36 7.83 -1.85
C SER A 104 -10.56 8.77 -2.07
N ALA A 105 -11.66 8.62 -1.31
CA ALA A 105 -12.81 9.52 -1.41
C ALA A 105 -12.70 10.77 -0.52
N PHE A 106 -11.79 10.77 0.46
CA PHE A 106 -11.61 11.86 1.43
C PHE A 106 -10.22 12.52 1.37
N THR A 107 -9.44 12.18 0.34
CA THR A 107 -8.10 12.71 0.01
C THR A 107 -8.22 13.61 -1.23
#